data_AF-A0A7X5X8N0-F1
#
_entry.id   AF-A0A7X5X8N0-F1
#
_cell.length_a   1.000
_cell.length_b   1.000
_cell.length_c   1.000
_cell.angle_alpha   90.00
_cell.angle_beta   90.00
_cell.angle_gamma   90.00
#
_symmetry.space_group_name_H-M   'P 1'
#
loop_
_entity.id
_entity.type
_entity.pdbx_description
1 polymer ?
#
loop_
_entity_poly.entity_id
_entity_poly.type
_entity_poly.pdbx_seq_one_letter_code
_entity_poly.pdbx_strand_id
1 'polypeptide(L)'
;MRRYVWNIEVSAALFGPLHILEVIMRNAMHQRLQVLFGRVDWWSDPAVDLHHPARRMALSAIEQVVKDKPRHAPADVVPALTFGFWVSLLGRGNDYETRLWRPALHRAFPGFRGKRTALHSELQYLRKLRNRIMHHEPIHHRHLAADHATLLRAIGYVSAETADCVRRFDRVPQVLAKKGAVERGEIPPSF
;
A
#
# COMPACT_ATOMS: atom_id res chain seq x y z
N MET A 1 24.97 17.65 -1.19
CA MET A 1 24.90 16.29 -1.78
C MET A 1 24.66 15.18 -0.77
N ARG A 2 25.33 15.10 0.39
CA ARG A 2 25.17 13.99 1.36
C ARG A 2 23.72 13.69 1.80
N ARG A 3 22.94 14.72 2.15
CA ARG A 3 21.50 14.59 2.46
C ARG A 3 20.66 14.02 1.32
N TYR A 4 21.01 14.38 0.07
CA TYR A 4 20.32 13.88 -1.12
C TYR A 4 20.62 12.39 -1.32
N VAL A 5 21.88 11.98 -1.16
CA VAL A 5 22.26 10.57 -1.31
C VAL A 5 21.65 9.70 -0.20
N TRP A 6 21.66 10.18 1.05
CA TRP A 6 20.96 9.49 2.15
C TRP A 6 19.45 9.40 1.92
N ASN A 7 18.84 10.43 1.30
CA ASN A 7 17.42 10.38 0.92
C ASN A 7 17.15 9.22 -0.06
N ILE A 8 18.06 8.94 -0.99
CA ILE A 8 17.95 7.80 -1.91
C ILE A 8 18.07 6.48 -1.13
N GLU A 9 19.07 6.34 -0.27
CA GLU A 9 19.30 5.14 0.56
C GLU A 9 18.06 4.80 1.41
N VAL A 10 17.50 5.78 2.14
CA VAL A 10 16.31 5.55 2.98
C VAL A 10 15.04 5.31 2.17
N SER A 11 14.90 5.95 1.01
CA SER A 11 13.81 5.69 0.07
C SER A 11 13.86 4.25 -0.45
N ALA A 12 15.05 3.76 -0.82
CA ALA A 12 15.28 2.40 -1.26
C ALA A 12 15.09 1.37 -0.13
N ALA A 13 15.39 1.73 1.11
CA ALA A 13 15.12 0.89 2.29
C ALA A 13 13.61 0.74 2.56
N LEU A 14 12.85 1.83 2.49
CA LEU A 14 11.40 1.83 2.72
C LEU A 14 10.60 1.19 1.57
N PHE A 15 11.17 1.12 0.37
CA PHE A 15 10.51 0.54 -0.80
C PHE A 15 10.08 -0.91 -0.59
N GLY A 16 10.95 -1.76 -0.03
CA GLY A 16 10.67 -3.18 0.20
C GLY A 16 9.44 -3.40 1.09
N PRO A 17 9.41 -2.87 2.33
CA PRO A 17 8.25 -2.95 3.20
C PRO A 17 6.96 -2.37 2.61
N LEU A 18 7.04 -1.25 1.85
CA LEU A 18 5.88 -0.67 1.17
C LEU A 18 5.33 -1.58 0.07
N HIS A 19 6.22 -2.19 -0.71
CA HIS A 19 5.87 -3.17 -1.73
C HIS A 19 5.15 -4.38 -1.11
N ILE A 20 5.69 -4.91 -0.01
CA ILE A 20 5.08 -6.03 0.72
C ILE A 20 3.67 -5.67 1.18
N LEU A 21 3.48 -4.50 1.82
CA LEU A 21 2.16 -4.03 2.25
C LEU A 21 1.18 -3.98 1.06
N GLU A 22 1.58 -3.36 -0.06
CA GLU A 22 0.74 -3.20 -1.25
C GLU A 22 0.27 -4.56 -1.78
N VAL A 23 1.19 -5.53 -1.89
CA VAL A 23 0.89 -6.89 -2.40
C VAL A 23 -0.04 -7.66 -1.47
N ILE A 24 0.30 -7.76 -0.18
CA ILE A 24 -0.49 -8.58 0.75
C ILE A 24 -1.88 -7.98 0.97
N MET A 25 -1.97 -6.65 1.07
CA MET A 25 -3.24 -5.96 1.31
C MET A 25 -4.16 -6.11 0.10
N ARG A 26 -3.63 -5.87 -1.11
CA ARG A 26 -4.37 -6.10 -2.36
C ARG A 26 -4.92 -7.52 -2.42
N ASN A 27 -4.06 -8.52 -2.20
CA ASN A 27 -4.46 -9.92 -2.35
C ASN A 27 -5.52 -10.31 -1.31
N ALA A 28 -5.34 -9.88 -0.05
CA ALA A 28 -6.30 -10.13 1.01
C ALA A 28 -7.66 -9.46 0.71
N MET A 29 -7.67 -8.18 0.30
CA MET A 29 -8.89 -7.46 -0.06
C MET A 29 -9.57 -8.08 -1.28
N HIS A 30 -8.81 -8.41 -2.32
CA HIS A 30 -9.30 -9.04 -3.52
C HIS A 30 -10.02 -10.36 -3.20
N GLN A 31 -9.40 -11.25 -2.43
CA GLN A 31 -10.02 -12.50 -2.00
C GLN A 31 -11.34 -12.29 -1.26
N ARG A 32 -11.42 -11.31 -0.35
CA ARG A 32 -12.67 -11.04 0.39
C ARG A 32 -13.77 -10.52 -0.52
N LEU A 33 -13.44 -9.68 -1.51
CA LEU A 33 -14.40 -9.15 -2.47
C LEU A 33 -14.85 -10.23 -3.47
N GLN A 34 -13.96 -11.13 -3.89
CA GLN A 34 -14.33 -12.27 -4.72
C GLN A 34 -15.39 -13.14 -4.04
N VAL A 35 -15.21 -13.44 -2.75
CA VAL A 35 -16.18 -14.21 -1.97
C VAL A 35 -17.50 -13.46 -1.82
N LEU A 36 -17.45 -12.14 -1.58
CA LEU A 36 -18.66 -11.33 -1.41
C LEU A 36 -19.53 -11.27 -2.67
N PHE A 37 -18.91 -11.09 -3.84
CA PHE A 37 -19.61 -10.91 -5.12
C PHE A 37 -19.73 -12.20 -5.93
N GLY A 38 -19.15 -13.31 -5.47
CA GLY A 38 -19.20 -14.61 -6.15
C GLY A 38 -18.47 -14.66 -7.50
N ARG A 39 -17.54 -13.72 -7.77
CA ARG A 39 -16.85 -13.59 -9.05
C ARG A 39 -15.43 -13.05 -8.93
N VAL A 40 -14.57 -13.43 -9.86
CA VAL A 40 -13.15 -13.06 -9.85
C VAL A 40 -12.90 -11.61 -10.30
N ASP A 41 -13.79 -11.08 -11.13
CA ASP A 41 -13.73 -9.74 -11.74
C ASP A 41 -14.75 -8.79 -11.09
N TRP A 42 -14.88 -8.87 -9.77
CA TRP A 42 -15.92 -8.16 -9.00
C TRP A 42 -16.00 -6.66 -9.30
N TRP A 43 -14.92 -5.99 -9.70
CA TRP A 43 -14.94 -4.56 -10.04
C TRP A 43 -15.85 -4.22 -11.24
N SER A 44 -16.21 -5.22 -12.05
CA SER A 44 -17.15 -5.11 -13.17
C SER A 44 -18.61 -5.27 -12.73
N ASP A 45 -18.86 -5.66 -11.47
CA ASP A 45 -20.21 -5.87 -10.97
C ASP A 45 -20.88 -4.53 -10.61
N PRO A 46 -22.06 -4.21 -11.17
CA PRO A 46 -22.80 -3.01 -10.81
C PRO A 46 -23.12 -2.93 -9.31
N ALA A 47 -23.26 -4.07 -8.61
CA ALA A 47 -23.57 -4.11 -7.19
C ALA A 47 -22.44 -3.55 -6.31
N VAL A 48 -21.19 -3.54 -6.80
CA VAL A 48 -20.06 -2.93 -6.08
C VAL A 48 -20.24 -1.43 -5.95
N ASP A 49 -20.90 -0.82 -6.94
CA ASP A 49 -21.20 0.61 -6.98
C ASP A 49 -19.95 1.46 -6.68
N LEU A 50 -18.90 1.23 -7.47
CA LEU A 50 -17.65 1.93 -7.28
C LEU A 50 -17.86 3.43 -7.45
N HIS A 51 -17.52 4.21 -6.42
CA HIS A 51 -17.56 5.66 -6.51
C HIS A 51 -16.65 6.15 -7.65
N HIS A 52 -17.00 7.29 -8.24
CA HIS A 52 -16.45 7.73 -9.53
C HIS A 52 -14.91 7.69 -9.64
N PRO A 53 -14.12 8.23 -8.68
CA PRO A 53 -12.66 8.06 -8.67
C PRO A 53 -12.17 6.60 -8.71
N ALA A 54 -12.69 5.70 -7.86
CA ALA A 54 -12.27 4.29 -7.85
C ALA A 54 -12.61 3.61 -9.17
N ARG A 55 -13.80 3.90 -9.72
CA ARG A 55 -14.23 3.37 -11.02
C ARG A 55 -13.30 3.81 -12.14
N ARG A 56 -12.90 5.08 -12.18
CA ARG A 56 -11.93 5.58 -13.16
C ARG A 56 -10.56 4.90 -13.05
N MET A 57 -10.07 4.68 -11.84
CA MET A 57 -8.80 3.97 -11.62
C MET A 57 -8.87 2.52 -12.11
N ALA A 58 -9.99 1.84 -11.87
CA ALA A 58 -10.20 0.47 -12.36
C ALA A 58 -10.28 0.42 -13.89
N LEU A 59 -11.09 1.28 -14.51
CA LEU A 59 -11.23 1.33 -15.96
C LEU A 59 -9.91 1.64 -16.66
N SER A 60 -9.15 2.62 -16.16
CA SER A 60 -7.83 2.95 -16.71
C SER A 60 -6.84 1.79 -16.61
N ALA A 61 -6.86 1.03 -15.51
CA ALA A 61 -6.02 -0.16 -15.37
C ALA A 61 -6.43 -1.27 -16.35
N ILE A 62 -7.73 -1.50 -16.52
CA ILE A 62 -8.28 -2.49 -17.45
C ILE A 62 -7.92 -2.11 -18.89
N GLU A 63 -8.12 -0.85 -19.29
CA GLU A 63 -7.76 -0.37 -20.62
C GLU A 63 -6.27 -0.59 -20.92
N GLN A 64 -5.40 -0.34 -19.95
CA GLN A 64 -3.97 -0.59 -20.11
C GLN A 64 -3.66 -2.08 -20.28
N VAL A 65 -4.24 -2.94 -19.44
CA VAL A 65 -4.06 -4.40 -19.52
C VAL A 65 -4.59 -4.95 -20.85
N VAL A 66 -5.73 -4.47 -21.34
CA VAL A 66 -6.29 -4.87 -22.65
C VAL A 66 -5.36 -4.50 -23.79
N LYS A 67 -4.75 -3.30 -23.74
CA LYS A 67 -3.79 -2.83 -24.76
C LYS A 67 -2.53 -3.70 -24.78
N ASP A 68 -1.98 -3.99 -23.60
CA ASP A 68 -0.71 -4.74 -23.47
C ASP A 68 -0.91 -6.25 -23.69
N LYS A 69 -2.10 -6.77 -23.33
CA LYS A 69 -2.44 -8.20 -23.39
C LYS A 69 -3.91 -8.37 -23.84
N PRO A 70 -4.17 -8.46 -25.16
CA PRO A 70 -5.54 -8.61 -25.68
C PRO A 70 -6.29 -9.84 -25.13
N ARG A 71 -5.58 -10.93 -24.86
CA ARG A 71 -6.09 -12.15 -24.19
C ARG A 71 -5.77 -12.16 -22.70
N HIS A 72 -6.17 -11.11 -21.97
CA HIS A 72 -5.96 -11.00 -20.53
C HIS A 72 -6.97 -11.85 -19.75
N ALA A 73 -6.58 -12.25 -18.54
CA ALA A 73 -7.44 -12.83 -17.53
C ALA A 73 -7.71 -11.79 -16.42
N PRO A 74 -8.77 -11.94 -15.61
CA PRO A 74 -8.99 -11.08 -14.44
C PRO A 74 -7.79 -11.02 -13.48
N ALA A 75 -7.02 -12.10 -13.40
CA ALA A 75 -5.78 -12.16 -12.62
C ALA A 75 -4.68 -11.19 -13.11
N ASP A 76 -4.72 -10.75 -14.37
CA ASP A 76 -3.80 -9.75 -14.91
C ASP A 76 -4.20 -8.32 -14.50
N VAL A 77 -5.48 -8.09 -14.21
CA VAL A 77 -6.01 -6.77 -13.82
C VAL A 77 -5.65 -6.44 -12.38
N VAL A 78 -5.70 -7.42 -11.48
CA VAL A 78 -5.46 -7.22 -10.04
C VAL A 78 -4.10 -6.56 -9.78
N PRO A 79 -2.97 -7.03 -10.37
CA PRO A 79 -1.68 -6.38 -10.24
C PRO A 79 -1.61 -4.95 -10.79
N ALA A 80 -2.39 -4.65 -11.84
CA ALA A 80 -2.43 -3.34 -12.48
C ALA A 80 -3.19 -2.29 -11.65
N LEU A 81 -4.05 -2.73 -10.72
CA LEU A 81 -4.75 -1.83 -9.79
C LEU A 81 -3.77 -1.28 -8.74
N THR A 82 -3.51 0.02 -8.82
CA THR A 82 -2.56 0.72 -7.94
C THR A 82 -2.94 0.65 -6.46
N PHE A 83 -1.97 0.84 -5.55
CA PHE A 83 -2.25 1.02 -4.11
C PHE A 83 -3.38 2.01 -3.81
N GLY A 84 -3.42 3.12 -4.54
CA GLY A 84 -4.44 4.15 -4.34
C GLY A 84 -5.85 3.67 -4.61
N PHE A 85 -6.04 2.75 -5.57
CA PHE A 85 -7.33 2.12 -5.81
C PHE A 85 -7.76 1.33 -4.58
N TRP A 86 -6.91 0.44 -4.08
CA TRP A 86 -7.23 -0.40 -2.91
C TRP A 86 -7.52 0.43 -1.66
N VAL A 87 -6.70 1.45 -1.37
CA VAL A 87 -6.94 2.38 -0.25
C VAL A 87 -8.26 3.12 -0.42
N SER A 88 -8.66 3.49 -1.66
CA SER A 88 -9.91 4.20 -1.91
C SER A 88 -11.16 3.38 -1.55
N LEU A 89 -11.09 2.04 -1.60
CA LEU A 89 -12.20 1.16 -1.20
C LEU A 89 -12.49 1.21 0.31
N LEU A 90 -11.53 1.71 1.10
CA LEU A 90 -11.69 1.93 2.53
C LEU A 90 -12.14 3.36 2.85
N GLY A 91 -12.24 4.25 1.85
CA GLY A 91 -12.72 5.63 1.97
C GLY A 91 -14.25 5.75 1.94
N ARG A 92 -14.78 6.98 2.03
CA ARG A 92 -16.24 7.24 2.16
C ARG A 92 -17.08 6.46 1.14
N GLY A 93 -16.72 6.55 -0.15
CA GLY A 93 -17.35 5.80 -1.25
C GLY A 93 -18.86 6.00 -1.38
N ASN A 94 -19.50 5.12 -2.15
CA ASN A 94 -20.96 5.03 -2.28
C ASN A 94 -21.50 4.07 -1.21
N ASP A 95 -21.39 4.47 0.06
CA ASP A 95 -21.75 3.63 1.22
C ASP A 95 -20.90 2.34 1.35
N TYR A 96 -19.58 2.48 1.19
CA TYR A 96 -18.65 1.36 1.32
C TYR A 96 -18.60 0.75 2.73
N GLU A 97 -19.16 1.43 3.74
CA GLU A 97 -19.31 0.87 5.07
C GLU A 97 -20.22 -0.37 5.04
N THR A 98 -21.41 -0.22 4.47
CA THR A 98 -22.42 -1.29 4.40
C THR A 98 -22.17 -2.24 3.24
N ARG A 99 -21.62 -1.75 2.12
CA ARG A 99 -21.44 -2.55 0.89
C ARG A 99 -20.17 -3.38 0.87
N LEU A 100 -19.06 -2.85 1.39
CA LEU A 100 -17.75 -3.50 1.25
C LEU A 100 -17.15 -3.88 2.61
N TRP A 101 -17.13 -2.95 3.56
CA TRP A 101 -16.41 -3.13 4.83
C TRP A 101 -17.04 -4.15 5.76
N ARG A 102 -18.27 -3.89 6.21
CA ARG A 102 -18.98 -4.78 7.14
C ARG A 102 -19.20 -6.16 6.54
N PRO A 103 -19.57 -6.32 5.25
CA PRO A 103 -19.79 -7.66 4.69
C PRO A 103 -18.50 -8.45 4.46
N ALA A 104 -17.38 -7.79 4.13
CA ALA A 104 -16.19 -8.51 3.65
C ALA A 104 -14.83 -7.90 4.05
N LEU A 105 -14.56 -6.62 3.75
CA LEU A 105 -13.19 -6.08 3.81
C LEU A 105 -12.59 -6.03 5.21
N HIS A 106 -13.38 -5.94 6.28
CA HIS A 106 -12.83 -6.01 7.64
C HIS A 106 -12.07 -7.32 7.90
N ARG A 107 -12.46 -8.41 7.22
CA ARG A 107 -11.79 -9.72 7.32
C ARG A 107 -10.45 -9.78 6.58
N ALA A 108 -10.13 -8.81 5.73
CA ALA A 108 -8.80 -8.68 5.14
C ALA A 108 -7.78 -8.09 6.13
N PHE A 109 -8.23 -7.60 7.28
CA PHE A 109 -7.39 -6.98 8.31
C PHE A 109 -7.62 -7.65 9.68
N PRO A 110 -7.31 -8.96 9.83
CA PRO A 110 -7.58 -9.71 11.05
C PRO A 110 -6.85 -9.18 12.29
N GLY A 111 -5.75 -8.45 12.14
CA GLY A 111 -5.00 -7.82 13.22
C GLY A 111 -5.50 -6.41 13.58
N PHE A 112 -6.41 -5.82 12.81
CA PHE A 112 -6.92 -4.48 13.08
C PHE A 112 -8.13 -4.51 14.01
N ARG A 113 -8.14 -3.62 15.01
CA ARG A 113 -9.31 -3.37 15.88
C ARG A 113 -9.55 -1.86 15.85
N GLY A 114 -10.67 -1.43 15.29
CA GLY A 114 -10.99 -0.02 15.21
C GLY A 114 -12.01 0.32 14.13
N LYS A 115 -12.24 1.61 13.95
CA LYS A 115 -13.13 2.13 12.90
C LYS A 115 -12.41 2.08 11.55
N ARG A 116 -13.14 1.73 10.49
CA ARG A 116 -12.65 1.75 9.10
C ARG A 116 -11.99 3.07 8.73
N THR A 117 -12.55 4.19 9.19
CA THR A 117 -12.01 5.54 8.94
C THR A 117 -10.61 5.73 9.49
N ALA A 118 -10.28 5.14 10.65
CA ALA A 118 -8.95 5.19 11.22
C ALA A 118 -7.95 4.38 10.37
N LEU A 119 -8.32 3.15 9.97
CA LEU A 119 -7.50 2.34 9.06
C LEU A 119 -7.27 3.05 7.73
N HIS A 120 -8.33 3.61 7.16
CA HIS A 120 -8.24 4.36 5.90
C HIS A 120 -7.30 5.57 6.03
N SER A 121 -7.37 6.34 7.13
CA SER A 121 -6.44 7.45 7.36
C SER A 121 -4.97 6.99 7.47
N GLU A 122 -4.70 5.89 8.17
CA GLU A 122 -3.35 5.33 8.30
C GLU A 122 -2.81 4.84 6.94
N LEU A 123 -3.63 4.14 6.16
CA LEU A 123 -3.26 3.68 4.81
C LEU A 123 -3.13 4.84 3.81
N GLN A 124 -3.92 5.91 3.95
CA GLN A 124 -3.76 7.13 3.16
C GLN A 124 -2.44 7.84 3.47
N TYR A 125 -2.03 7.86 4.73
CA TYR A 125 -0.73 8.37 5.14
C TYR A 125 0.42 7.59 4.48
N LEU A 126 0.36 6.26 4.53
CA LEU A 126 1.36 5.40 3.88
C LEU A 126 1.33 5.51 2.35
N ARG A 127 0.15 5.66 1.73
CA ARG A 127 0.02 5.91 0.29
C ARG A 127 0.73 7.20 -0.10
N LYS A 128 0.58 8.28 0.67
CA LYS A 128 1.31 9.53 0.42
C LYS A 128 2.82 9.31 0.52
N LEU A 129 3.31 8.65 1.57
CA LEU A 129 4.73 8.30 1.69
C LEU A 129 5.24 7.52 0.47
N ARG A 130 4.51 6.47 0.06
CA ARG A 130 4.85 5.65 -1.11
C ARG A 130 4.92 6.49 -2.37
N ASN A 131 3.93 7.35 -2.61
CA ASN A 131 3.90 8.20 -3.80
C ASN A 131 5.10 9.14 -3.86
N ARG A 132 5.50 9.74 -2.73
CA ARG A 132 6.70 10.59 -2.68
C ARG A 132 7.95 9.83 -3.09
N ILE A 133 8.13 8.62 -2.57
CA ILE A 133 9.27 7.74 -2.94
C ILE A 133 9.25 7.44 -4.45
N MET A 134 8.08 7.10 -5.01
CA MET A 134 7.93 6.80 -6.45
C MET A 134 8.10 8.01 -7.36
N HIS A 135 7.79 9.21 -6.88
CA HIS A 135 8.00 10.47 -7.60
C HIS A 135 9.37 11.09 -7.33
N HIS A 136 10.29 10.34 -6.72
CA HIS A 136 11.64 10.81 -6.35
C HIS A 136 11.64 12.08 -5.50
N GLU A 137 10.58 12.30 -4.74
CA GLU A 137 10.49 13.44 -3.84
C GLU A 137 11.34 13.21 -2.58
N PRO A 138 11.88 14.29 -1.98
CA PRO A 138 12.57 14.17 -0.71
C PRO A 138 11.64 13.72 0.42
N ILE A 139 12.09 12.78 1.26
CA ILE A 139 11.39 12.31 2.46
C ILE A 139 12.20 12.50 3.75
N HIS A 140 13.46 12.93 3.66
CA HIS A 140 14.39 13.06 4.79
C HIS A 140 13.94 14.02 5.93
N HIS A 141 12.97 14.90 5.67
CA HIS A 141 12.37 15.80 6.66
C HIS A 141 11.23 15.17 7.47
N ARG A 142 10.77 13.96 7.11
CA ARG A 142 9.71 13.26 7.83
C ARG A 142 10.25 12.57 9.08
N HIS A 143 9.34 12.20 9.98
CA HIS A 143 9.65 11.28 11.09
C HIS A 143 9.70 9.83 10.59
N LEU A 144 10.78 9.49 9.88
CA LEU A 144 10.90 8.21 9.16
C LEU A 144 10.86 6.97 10.05
N ALA A 145 11.27 7.08 11.32
CA ALA A 145 11.09 6.00 12.30
C ALA A 145 9.60 5.76 12.62
N ALA A 146 8.80 6.82 12.73
CA ALA A 146 7.36 6.72 12.93
C ALA A 146 6.64 6.26 11.65
N ASP A 147 7.11 6.68 10.48
CA ASP A 147 6.66 6.17 9.18
C ASP A 147 6.85 4.64 9.09
N HIS A 148 8.05 4.16 9.42
CA HIS A 148 8.39 2.74 9.42
C HIS A 148 7.59 1.94 10.44
N ALA A 149 7.43 2.45 11.67
CA ALA A 149 6.58 1.81 12.67
C ALA A 149 5.12 1.72 12.22
N THR A 150 4.61 2.76 11.57
CA THR A 150 3.25 2.79 10.98
C THR A 150 3.11 1.76 9.87
N LEU A 151 4.13 1.62 9.03
CA LEU A 151 4.16 0.63 7.98
C LEU A 151 4.15 -0.80 8.53
N LEU A 152 5.00 -1.10 9.52
CA LEU A 152 5.02 -2.42 10.17
C LEU A 152 3.68 -2.75 10.86
N ARG A 153 3.04 -1.78 11.51
CA ARG A 153 1.69 -1.97 12.08
C ARG A 153 0.66 -2.27 10.99
N ALA A 154 0.67 -1.51 9.89
CA ALA A 154 -0.25 -1.74 8.77
C ALA A 154 -0.07 -3.12 8.13
N ILE A 155 1.17 -3.59 8.00
CA ILE A 155 1.46 -4.97 7.57
C ILE A 155 0.87 -5.96 8.59
N GLY A 156 1.09 -5.72 9.90
CA GLY A 156 0.58 -6.56 10.98
C GLY A 156 -0.94 -6.63 11.07
N TYR A 157 -1.65 -5.59 10.61
CA TYR A 157 -3.11 -5.64 10.49
C TYR A 157 -3.58 -6.70 9.48
N VAL A 158 -2.81 -6.92 8.41
CA VAL A 158 -3.11 -7.92 7.37
C VAL A 158 -2.55 -9.29 7.78
N SER A 159 -1.28 -9.34 8.21
CA SER A 159 -0.58 -10.55 8.59
C SER A 159 0.54 -10.25 9.61
N ALA A 160 0.39 -10.81 10.82
CA ALA A 160 1.41 -10.70 11.87
C ALA A 160 2.72 -11.40 11.46
N GLU A 161 2.62 -12.58 10.85
CA GLU A 161 3.77 -13.34 10.35
C GLU A 161 4.58 -12.54 9.31
N THR A 162 3.89 -11.87 8.38
CA THR A 162 4.57 -11.02 7.39
C THR A 162 5.23 -9.82 8.07
N ALA A 163 4.60 -9.20 9.07
CA ALA A 163 5.22 -8.09 9.79
C ALA A 163 6.50 -8.52 10.54
N ASP A 164 6.51 -9.72 11.13
CA ASP A 164 7.68 -10.29 11.79
C ASP A 164 8.80 -10.61 10.81
N CYS A 165 8.46 -11.15 9.64
CA CYS A 165 9.39 -11.37 8.54
C CYS A 165 10.01 -10.06 8.07
N VAL A 166 9.21 -9.02 7.80
CA VAL A 166 9.73 -7.69 7.41
C VAL A 166 10.64 -7.12 8.49
N ARG A 167 10.25 -7.18 9.77
CA ARG A 167 11.09 -6.68 10.87
C ARG A 167 12.45 -7.36 10.95
N ARG A 168 12.53 -8.64 10.56
CA ARG A 168 13.78 -9.42 10.57
C ARG A 168 14.71 -9.06 9.42
N PHE A 169 14.16 -8.76 8.24
CA PHE A 169 14.95 -8.66 7.00
C PHE A 169 15.03 -7.25 6.42
N ASP A 170 14.21 -6.30 6.87
CA ASP A 170 14.30 -4.94 6.40
C ASP A 170 15.55 -4.23 6.95
N ARG A 171 16.05 -3.29 6.14
CA ARG A 171 17.26 -2.50 6.44
C ARG A 171 16.95 -1.10 6.96
N VAL A 172 15.68 -0.78 7.24
CA VAL A 172 15.25 0.59 7.56
C VAL A 172 15.87 1.07 8.87
N PRO A 173 15.83 0.32 9.99
CA PRO A 173 16.46 0.74 11.25
C PRO A 173 17.96 1.07 11.10
N GLN A 174 18.68 0.25 10.32
CA GLN A 174 20.12 0.38 10.11
C GLN A 174 20.43 1.64 9.30
N VAL A 175 19.64 1.95 8.27
CA VAL A 175 19.79 3.18 7.46
C VAL A 175 19.45 4.43 8.29
N LEU A 176 18.43 4.36 9.14
CA LEU A 176 18.05 5.47 10.01
C LEU A 176 19.13 5.78 11.05
N ALA A 177 19.74 4.76 11.66
CA ALA A 177 20.82 4.92 12.63
C ALA A 177 22.06 5.63 12.02
N LYS A 178 22.32 5.44 10.73
CA LYS A 178 23.44 6.07 10.02
C LYS A 178 23.25 7.55 9.70
N LYS A 179 22.02 8.10 9.81
CA LYS A 179 21.70 9.47 9.37
C LYS A 179 22.70 10.51 9.87
N GLY A 180 22.95 10.54 11.18
CA GLY A 180 23.84 11.54 11.79
C GLY A 180 25.28 11.44 11.30
N ALA A 181 25.80 10.22 11.17
CA ALA A 181 27.17 9.97 10.69
C ALA A 181 27.33 10.35 9.21
N VAL A 182 26.31 10.08 8.38
CA VAL A 182 26.27 10.48 6.96
C VAL A 182 26.20 12.01 6.82
N GLU A 183 25.42 12.69 7.65
CA GLU A 183 25.34 14.15 7.62
C GLU A 183 26.68 14.80 8.02
N ARG A 184 27.37 14.26 9.03
CA ARG A 184 28.72 14.71 9.45
C ARG A 184 29.82 14.32 8.46
N GLY A 185 29.59 13.29 7.64
CA GLY A 185 30.56 12.79 6.65
C GLY A 185 31.51 11.73 7.15
N GLU A 186 31.18 11.11 8.29
CA GLU A 186 31.95 10.03 8.90
C GLU A 186 31.80 8.72 8.12
N ILE A 187 30.65 8.54 7.46
CA ILE A 187 30.31 7.35 6.68
C ILE A 187 29.76 7.80 5.32
N PRO A 188 30.21 7.21 4.21
CA PRO A 188 29.59 7.47 2.91
C PRO A 188 28.19 6.85 2.86
N PRO A 189 27.18 7.56 2.33
CA PRO A 189 25.88 6.95 2.08
C PRO A 189 26.01 5.86 1.00
N SER A 190 25.16 4.83 1.08
CA SER A 190 25.21 3.66 0.20
C SER A 190 23.82 3.41 -0.37
N PHE A 191 23.66 3.43 -1.69
CA PHE A 191 22.38 3.18 -2.35
C PHE A 191 22.54 2.19 -3.50
#